data_AF-A0A2D7ZJK3-F1
#
_entry.id   AF-A0A2D7ZJK3-F1
#
_cell.length_a   1.000
_cell.length_b   1.000
_cell.length_c   1.000
_cell.angle_alpha   90.00
_cell.angle_beta   90.00
_cell.angle_gamma   90.00
#
_symmetry.space_group_name_H-M   'P 1'
#
loop_
_entity.id
_entity.type
_entity.pdbx_description
1 polymer ?
#
loop_
_entity_poly.entity_id
_entity_poly.type
_entity_poly.pdbx_seq_one_letter_code
_entity_poly.pdbx_strand_id
1 'polypeptide(L)'
;MKVTFPVLLLAIGACGLTSCGREPRSQSYFEIHEAERAEVLAGCKNGTHTGQECQLAQLAADTIAVKQRHANRREILRQTYEAPPAK
;
A
#
# COMPACT_ATOMS: atom_id res chain seq x y z
N MET A 1 -14.23 -32.84 50.77
CA MET A 1 -14.88 -32.76 49.45
C MET A 1 -13.80 -32.95 48.40
N LYS A 2 -13.87 -34.02 47.61
CA LYS A 2 -12.94 -34.35 46.52
C LYS A 2 -13.51 -33.75 45.24
N VAL A 3 -12.71 -32.97 44.53
CA VAL A 3 -13.00 -32.59 43.13
C VAL A 3 -11.96 -33.31 42.28
N THR A 4 -12.43 -34.23 41.45
CA THR A 4 -11.62 -35.02 40.52
C THR A 4 -12.43 -35.13 39.24
N PHE A 5 -12.03 -34.42 38.19
CA PHE A 5 -12.40 -34.62 36.78
C PHE A 5 -11.39 -33.82 35.91
N PRO A 6 -11.08 -34.26 34.68
CA PRO A 6 -9.73 -34.65 34.29
C PRO A 6 -9.19 -33.77 33.14
N VAL A 7 -7.95 -34.05 32.76
CA VAL A 7 -7.27 -33.63 31.53
C VAL A 7 -8.24 -33.53 30.33
N LEU A 8 -8.51 -32.31 29.89
CA LEU A 8 -8.87 -31.96 28.51
C LEU A 8 -7.92 -30.83 28.09
N LEU A 9 -6.68 -31.18 27.72
CA LEU A 9 -6.25 -31.13 26.32
C LEU A 9 -6.70 -29.82 25.64
N LEU A 10 -5.87 -28.79 25.75
CA LEU A 10 -4.97 -28.43 24.66
C LEU A 10 -5.75 -27.93 23.44
N ALA A 11 -6.07 -26.64 23.42
CA ALA A 11 -6.35 -25.96 22.17
C ALA A 11 -5.99 -24.48 22.23
N ILE A 12 -4.82 -24.19 21.66
CA ILE A 12 -4.62 -23.04 20.78
C ILE A 12 -4.33 -21.71 21.51
N GLY A 13 -3.17 -21.69 22.18
CA GLY A 13 -2.33 -20.49 22.18
C GLY A 13 -1.78 -20.23 20.78
N ALA A 14 -2.60 -19.65 19.89
CA ALA A 14 -2.19 -19.25 18.54
C ALA A 14 -2.45 -17.77 18.22
N CYS A 15 -2.36 -16.89 19.21
CA CYS A 15 -2.18 -15.46 18.94
C CYS A 15 -0.70 -15.10 18.64
N GLY A 16 0.14 -16.11 18.36
CA GLY A 16 1.58 -15.98 18.17
C GLY A 16 2.08 -16.23 16.75
N LEU A 17 1.24 -16.13 15.71
CA LEU A 17 1.75 -15.94 14.35
C LEU A 17 2.07 -14.45 14.18
N THR A 18 3.10 -13.98 14.87
CA THR A 18 3.92 -12.91 14.29
C THR A 18 4.39 -13.50 12.97
N SER A 19 3.74 -13.12 11.87
CA SER A 19 4.20 -13.50 10.54
C SER A 19 5.69 -13.26 10.53
N CYS A 20 6.48 -14.28 10.20
CA CYS A 20 7.82 -14.07 9.66
C CYS A 20 7.61 -13.46 8.26
N GLY A 21 7.03 -12.25 8.26
CA GLY A 21 6.61 -11.49 7.11
C GLY A 21 7.81 -10.68 6.73
N ARG A 22 8.15 -10.74 5.44
CA ARG A 22 9.14 -9.85 4.85
C ARG A 22 8.82 -8.42 5.27
N GLU A 23 9.84 -7.68 5.68
CA GLU A 23 9.70 -6.26 6.04
C GLU A 23 8.94 -5.52 4.92
N PRO A 24 7.88 -4.76 5.23
CA PRO A 24 7.10 -4.06 4.22
C PRO A 24 7.99 -3.07 3.48
N ARG A 25 7.92 -3.11 2.14
CA ARG A 25 8.63 -2.15 1.29
C ARG A 25 8.11 -0.73 1.54
N SER A 26 9.01 0.25 1.49
CA SER A 26 8.68 1.64 1.75
C SER A 26 7.77 2.25 0.68
N GLN A 27 7.10 3.35 1.02
CA GLN A 27 6.38 4.17 0.04
C GLN A 27 7.31 4.60 -1.11
N SER A 28 8.51 5.10 -0.78
CA SER A 28 9.47 5.59 -1.78
C SER A 28 9.90 4.51 -2.77
N TYR A 29 9.94 3.24 -2.35
CA TYR A 29 10.15 2.10 -3.24
C TYR A 29 9.02 2.01 -4.27
N PHE A 30 7.77 2.01 -3.83
CA PHE A 30 6.61 1.94 -4.73
C PHE A 30 6.43 3.17 -5.62
N GLU A 31 7.04 4.31 -5.28
CA GLU A 31 7.06 5.48 -6.16
C GLU A 31 7.95 5.29 -7.40
N ILE A 32 9.00 4.49 -7.31
CA ILE A 32 9.91 4.23 -8.43
C ILE A 32 9.66 2.86 -9.09
N HIS A 33 9.04 1.93 -8.37
CA HIS A 33 8.74 0.57 -8.83
C HIS A 33 7.25 0.39 -9.16
N GLU A 34 6.82 0.88 -10.33
CA GLU A 34 5.41 0.88 -10.73
C GLU A 34 4.80 -0.52 -10.83
N ALA A 35 5.49 -1.46 -11.48
CA ALA A 35 4.99 -2.82 -11.69
C ALA A 35 4.73 -3.53 -10.35
N GLU A 36 5.66 -3.42 -9.41
CA GLU A 36 5.54 -4.03 -8.09
C GLU A 36 4.46 -3.36 -7.24
N ARG A 37 4.31 -2.03 -7.34
CA ARG A 37 3.19 -1.33 -6.72
C ARG A 37 1.85 -1.87 -7.25
N ALA A 38 1.73 -2.05 -8.56
CA ALA A 38 0.51 -2.55 -9.19
C ALA A 38 0.19 -3.99 -8.73
N GLU A 39 1.20 -4.86 -8.66
CA GLU A 39 1.09 -6.22 -8.15
C GLU A 39 0.62 -6.25 -6.69
N VAL A 40 1.25 -5.47 -5.82
CA VAL A 40 0.87 -5.38 -4.40
C VAL A 40 -0.54 -4.87 -4.26
N LEU A 41 -0.92 -3.80 -4.96
CA LEU A 41 -2.29 -3.26 -4.91
C LEU A 41 -3.34 -4.26 -5.41
N ALA A 42 -3.03 -5.07 -6.41
CA ALA A 42 -3.90 -6.16 -6.84
C ALA A 42 -4.04 -7.21 -5.72
N GLY A 43 -2.93 -7.55 -5.08
CA GLY A 43 -2.92 -8.44 -3.91
C GLY A 43 -3.64 -7.88 -2.68
N CYS A 44 -3.67 -6.57 -2.50
CA CYS A 44 -4.45 -5.93 -1.44
C CYS A 44 -5.95 -6.08 -1.65
N LYS A 45 -6.40 -6.13 -2.91
CA LYS A 45 -7.83 -6.30 -3.25
C LYS A 45 -8.32 -7.72 -3.05
N ASN A 46 -7.48 -8.72 -3.32
CA ASN A 46 -7.83 -10.13 -3.19
C ASN A 46 -7.42 -10.74 -1.83
N GLY A 47 -6.72 -9.98 -0.99
CA GLY A 47 -6.32 -10.37 0.36
C GLY A 47 -4.98 -11.10 0.47
N THR A 48 -4.20 -11.22 -0.61
CA THR A 48 -2.87 -11.85 -0.57
C THR A 48 -1.79 -10.94 0.03
N HIS A 49 -1.96 -9.62 -0.09
CA HIS A 49 -1.22 -8.63 0.68
C HIS A 49 -2.17 -7.95 1.66
N THR A 50 -1.72 -7.70 2.89
CA THR A 50 -2.51 -6.99 3.90
C THR A 50 -1.63 -6.09 4.75
N GLY A 51 -2.25 -5.20 5.53
CA GLY A 51 -1.55 -4.36 6.50
C GLY A 51 -0.75 -3.22 5.88
N GLN A 52 0.43 -2.95 6.44
CA GLN A 52 1.20 -1.73 6.17
C GLN A 52 1.70 -1.65 4.73
N GLU A 53 2.05 -2.77 4.09
CA GLU A 53 2.53 -2.78 2.71
C GLU A 53 1.46 -2.24 1.74
N CYS A 54 0.19 -2.58 1.97
CA CYS A 54 -0.94 -2.04 1.20
C CYS A 54 -1.10 -0.53 1.38
N GLN A 55 -0.93 -0.03 2.60
CA GLN A 55 -1.04 1.41 2.90
C GLN A 55 0.07 2.19 2.20
N LEU A 56 1.30 1.68 2.24
CA LEU A 56 2.45 2.31 1.59
C LEU A 56 2.35 2.29 0.06
N ALA A 57 1.90 1.17 -0.52
CA ALA A 57 1.67 1.07 -1.96
C ALA A 57 0.57 2.03 -2.44
N GLN A 58 -0.53 2.16 -1.68
CA GLN A 58 -1.61 3.08 -1.99
C GLN A 58 -1.16 4.54 -1.86
N LEU A 59 -0.46 4.88 -0.78
CA LEU A 59 0.07 6.23 -0.56
C LEU A 59 1.04 6.64 -1.67
N ALA A 60 1.86 5.72 -2.18
CA ALA A 60 2.72 5.95 -3.34
C ALA A 60 1.91 6.21 -4.62
N ALA A 61 0.81 5.47 -4.85
CA ALA A 61 -0.08 5.71 -5.98
C ALA A 61 -0.71 7.12 -5.92
N ASP A 62 -1.22 7.50 -4.76
CA ASP A 62 -1.84 8.80 -4.54
C ASP A 62 -0.83 9.94 -4.71
N THR A 63 0.38 9.77 -4.17
CA THR A 63 1.47 10.74 -4.29
C THR A 63 1.85 10.98 -5.76
N ILE A 64 1.93 9.91 -6.56
CA ILE A 64 2.23 10.03 -7.99
C ILE A 64 1.09 10.69 -8.75
N ALA A 65 -0.17 10.33 -8.44
CA ALA A 65 -1.33 10.97 -9.06
C ALA A 65 -1.35 12.49 -8.77
N VAL A 66 -1.02 12.90 -7.54
CA VAL A 66 -0.84 14.32 -7.17
C VAL A 66 0.28 14.95 -8.00
N LYS A 67 1.48 14.35 -8.04
CA LYS A 67 2.63 14.86 -8.81
C LYS A 67 2.28 15.05 -10.29
N GLN A 68 1.60 14.08 -10.90
CA GLN A 68 1.15 14.16 -12.29
C GLN A 68 0.16 15.29 -12.53
N ARG A 69 -0.82 15.49 -11.63
CA ARG A 69 -1.76 16.63 -11.72
C ARG A 69 -1.03 17.97 -11.66
N HIS A 70 -0.06 18.11 -10.76
CA HIS A 70 0.75 19.32 -10.67
C HIS A 70 1.61 19.54 -11.92
N ALA A 71 2.24 18.49 -12.45
CA ALA A 71 3.03 18.57 -13.68
C ALA A 71 2.17 19.00 -14.87
N ASN A 72 1.01 18.39 -15.06
CA ASN A 72 0.06 18.75 -16.10
C ASN A 72 -0.39 20.22 -15.96
N ARG A 73 -0.76 20.66 -14.76
CA ARG A 73 -1.15 22.05 -14.52
C ARG A 73 -0.04 23.04 -14.89
N ARG A 74 1.20 22.74 -14.54
CA ARG A 74 2.36 23.58 -14.89
C ARG A 74 2.56 23.65 -16.39
N GLU A 75 2.37 22.53 -17.09
CA GLU A 75 2.49 22.48 -18.55
C GLU A 75 1.40 23.31 -19.23
N ILE A 76 0.14 23.21 -18.78
CA ILE A 76 -0.95 24.06 -19.29
C ILE A 76 -0.61 25.55 -19.09
N LEU A 77 -0.15 25.94 -17.90
CA LEU A 77 0.21 27.33 -17.63
C LEU A 77 1.35 27.82 -18.53
N ARG A 78 2.34 26.96 -18.78
CA ARG A 78 3.45 27.25 -19.70
C ARG A 78 2.93 27.51 -21.11
N GLN A 79 2.06 26.62 -21.62
CA GLN A 79 1.45 26.76 -22.95
C GLN A 79 0.62 28.04 -23.07
N THR A 80 -0.15 28.40 -22.04
CA THR A 80 -0.92 29.64 -22.04
C THR A 80 -0.03 30.89 -22.10
N TYR A 81 1.13 30.88 -21.45
CA TYR A 81 2.07 32.01 -21.50
C TYR A 81 2.78 32.12 -22.85
N GLU A 82 3.12 30.98 -23.47
CA GLU A 82 3.82 30.93 -24.75
C GLU A 82 2.90 31.13 -25.97
N ALA A 83 1.57 31.06 -25.78
CA ALA A 83 0.62 31.22 -26.86
C ALA A 83 0.69 32.64 -27.45
N PRO A 84 0.89 32.80 -28.78
CA PRO A 84 0.83 34.10 -29.41
C PRO A 84 -0.58 34.70 -29.23
N PRO A 85 -0.71 36.04 -29.15
CA PRO A 85 -2.01 36.68 -29.01
C PRO A 85 -2.91 36.29 -30.18
N ALA A 86 -4.17 35.98 -29.89
CA ALA A 86 -5.17 35.70 -30.91
C ALA A 86 -5.26 36.91 -31.87
N LYS A 87 -5.29 36.61 -33.18
CA LYS A 87 -5.39 37.61 -34.25
C LYS A 87 -6.76 38.26 -34.28
#